data_AF-A0A938PFI6-F1
#
_entry.id   AF-A0A938PFI6-F1
#
_cell.length_a   1.000
_cell.length_b   1.000
_cell.length_c   1.000
_cell.angle_alpha   90.00
_cell.angle_beta   90.00
_cell.angle_gamma   90.00
#
_symmetry.space_group_name_H-M   'P 1'
#
loop_
_entity.id
_entity.type
_entity.pdbx_description
1 polymer ?
#
loop_
_entity_poly.entity_id
_entity_poly.type
_entity_poly.pdbx_seq_one_letter_code
_entity_poly.pdbx_strand_id
1 'polypeptide(L)'
;MKNLSSSASQGTTGNIFSLIIFILIFPTFLNTLSCSKSPTEPEAHIQLTLEDVSCIEAWLRLQVSSGSNVVIQRDGKTFMNFPLYKPYELFNIDTIVVDDSLLPNKTYKYRAILTNNG
;
A
#
# COMPACT_ATOMS: atom_id res chain seq x y z
N MET A 1 -25.18 25.52 -80.92
CA MET A 1 -24.48 24.23 -81.18
C MET A 1 -23.01 24.46 -80.86
N LYS A 2 -22.31 23.78 -79.93
CA LYS A 2 -22.51 22.56 -79.15
C LYS A 2 -21.85 22.76 -77.78
N ASN A 3 -22.43 22.12 -76.76
CA ASN A 3 -21.97 22.07 -75.37
C ASN A 3 -20.54 21.53 -75.23
N LEU A 4 -19.75 22.11 -74.32
CA LEU A 4 -18.63 21.40 -73.69
C LEU A 4 -19.06 20.95 -72.29
N SER A 5 -19.19 19.63 -72.15
CA SER A 5 -19.17 18.94 -70.87
C SER A 5 -17.78 19.03 -70.24
N SER A 6 -17.69 19.31 -68.94
CA SER A 6 -16.61 18.72 -68.13
C SER A 6 -17.09 18.47 -66.71
N SER A 7 -16.84 17.24 -66.30
CA SER A 7 -17.25 16.53 -65.12
C SER A 7 -16.63 17.02 -63.82
N ALA A 8 -17.45 16.95 -62.77
CA ALA A 8 -17.19 16.45 -61.42
C ALA A 8 -15.76 16.49 -60.84
N SER A 9 -15.64 17.12 -59.67
CA SER A 9 -14.81 16.59 -58.58
C SER A 9 -15.45 16.96 -57.24
N GLN A 10 -16.41 16.15 -56.81
CA GLN A 10 -16.78 16.07 -55.39
C GLN A 10 -16.00 14.90 -54.81
N GLY A 11 -15.30 15.12 -53.69
CA GLY A 11 -14.80 14.02 -52.86
C GLY A 11 -13.31 14.04 -52.62
N THR A 12 -12.85 14.90 -51.70
CA THR A 12 -11.57 14.63 -50.99
C THR A 12 -11.51 15.27 -49.61
N THR A 13 -12.33 16.30 -49.33
CA THR A 13 -12.27 17.07 -48.08
C THR A 13 -12.79 16.33 -46.84
N GLY A 14 -13.77 15.43 -47.00
CA GLY A 14 -14.31 14.64 -45.88
C GLY A 14 -13.31 13.65 -45.27
N ASN A 15 -12.47 13.04 -46.10
CA ASN A 15 -11.48 12.05 -45.66
C ASN A 15 -10.33 12.68 -44.88
N ILE A 16 -9.90 13.88 -45.28
CA ILE A 16 -8.81 14.62 -44.61
C ILE A 16 -9.28 15.12 -43.24
N PHE A 17 -10.52 15.64 -43.16
CA PHE A 17 -11.09 16.10 -41.90
C PHE A 17 -11.31 14.94 -40.90
N SER A 18 -11.76 13.79 -41.39
CA SER A 18 -11.91 12.57 -40.60
C SER A 18 -10.55 12.04 -40.10
N LEU A 19 -9.50 12.09 -40.93
CA LEU A 19 -8.14 11.70 -40.55
C LEU A 19 -7.57 12.61 -39.45
N ILE A 20 -7.80 13.93 -39.54
CA ILE A 20 -7.36 14.90 -38.53
C ILE A 20 -8.04 14.63 -37.18
N ILE A 21 -9.35 14.37 -37.20
CA ILE A 21 -10.11 14.02 -35.99
C ILE A 21 -9.58 12.72 -35.38
N PHE A 22 -9.28 11.70 -36.21
CA PHE A 22 -8.73 10.45 -35.74
C PHE A 22 -7.35 10.64 -35.08
N ILE A 23 -6.45 11.41 -35.70
CA ILE A 23 -5.11 11.70 -35.16
C ILE A 23 -5.17 12.48 -33.83
N LEU A 24 -6.16 13.34 -33.64
CA LEU A 24 -6.30 14.14 -32.41
C LEU A 24 -6.93 13.34 -31.25
N ILE A 25 -7.85 12.42 -31.54
CA ILE A 25 -8.61 11.67 -30.52
C ILE A 25 -7.95 10.33 -30.16
N PHE A 26 -7.23 9.71 -31.09
CA PHE A 26 -6.53 8.44 -30.85
C PHE A 26 -5.50 8.49 -29.71
N PRO A 27 -4.64 9.53 -29.58
CA PRO A 27 -3.67 9.56 -28.48
C PRO A 27 -4.32 9.80 -27.12
N THR A 28 -5.44 10.53 -27.03
CA THR A 28 -6.13 10.74 -25.74
C THR A 28 -6.78 9.45 -25.23
N PHE A 29 -7.24 8.59 -26.14
CA PHE A 29 -7.77 7.25 -25.81
C PHE A 29 -6.68 6.26 -25.36
N LEU A 30 -5.44 6.40 -25.86
CA LEU A 30 -4.31 5.56 -25.42
C LEU A 30 -3.79 5.95 -24.03
N ASN A 31 -3.92 7.21 -23.63
CA ASN A 31 -3.47 7.67 -22.31
C ASN A 31 -4.37 7.20 -21.16
N THR A 32 -5.65 6.88 -21.40
CA THR A 32 -6.55 6.32 -20.37
C THR A 32 -6.30 4.83 -20.10
N LEU A 33 -5.61 4.14 -21.02
CA LEU A 33 -5.19 2.74 -20.84
C LEU A 33 -3.90 2.60 -20.04
N SER A 34 -3.17 3.71 -19.83
CA SER A 34 -2.02 3.73 -18.91
C SER A 34 -2.53 3.82 -17.46
N CYS A 35 -3.15 2.73 -17.01
CA CYS A 35 -3.35 2.46 -15.59
C CYS A 35 -1.97 2.23 -14.98
N SER A 36 -1.34 3.29 -14.50
CA SER A 36 -0.24 3.18 -13.56
C SER A 36 -0.78 2.42 -12.36
N LYS A 37 -0.42 1.13 -12.24
CA LYS A 37 -0.61 0.36 -11.01
C LYS A 37 -0.17 1.27 -9.87
N SER A 38 -1.05 1.51 -8.89
CA SER A 38 -0.66 2.21 -7.66
C SER A 38 0.67 1.65 -7.19
N PRO A 39 1.62 2.48 -6.73
CA PRO A 39 2.85 1.98 -6.14
C PRO A 39 2.43 0.93 -5.11
N THR A 40 2.87 -0.31 -5.31
CA THR A 40 2.49 -1.43 -4.47
C THR A 40 3.15 -1.16 -3.13
N GLU A 41 2.41 -0.52 -2.22
CA GLU A 41 2.86 -0.29 -0.86
C GLU A 41 3.21 -1.65 -0.27
N PRO A 42 4.44 -1.84 0.26
CA PRO A 42 4.85 -3.13 0.80
C PRO A 42 3.86 -3.55 1.89
N GLU A 43 3.42 -4.81 1.85
CA GLU A 43 2.50 -5.34 2.86
C GLU A 43 3.14 -5.22 4.24
N ALA A 44 2.43 -4.57 5.16
CA ALA A 44 2.85 -4.42 6.53
C ALA A 44 2.81 -5.79 7.23
N HIS A 45 3.97 -6.28 7.69
CA HIS A 45 4.07 -7.54 8.41
C HIS A 45 4.43 -7.31 9.88
N ILE A 46 3.78 -8.06 10.77
CA ILE A 46 4.03 -8.04 12.21
C ILE A 46 4.08 -9.46 12.75
N GLN A 47 5.10 -9.76 13.54
CA GLN A 47 5.30 -11.04 14.20
C GLN A 47 5.72 -10.82 15.64
N LEU A 48 5.08 -11.56 16.54
CA LEU A 48 5.43 -11.61 17.96
C LEU A 48 5.65 -13.07 18.34
N THR A 49 6.88 -13.42 18.73
CA THR A 49 7.24 -14.78 19.15
C THR A 49 7.72 -14.80 20.59
N LEU A 50 7.39 -15.87 21.31
CA LEU A 50 7.98 -16.13 22.63
C LEU A 50 9.37 -16.72 22.43
N GLU A 51 10.40 -16.03 22.90
CA GLU A 51 11.79 -16.50 22.85
C GLU A 51 12.13 -17.31 24.10
N ASP A 52 11.77 -16.78 25.28
CA ASP A 52 12.01 -17.45 26.56
C ASP A 52 10.97 -17.02 27.61
N VAL A 53 10.86 -17.78 28.69
CA VAL A 53 9.94 -17.54 29.81
C VAL A 53 10.53 -18.01 31.13
N SER A 54 10.38 -17.17 32.16
CA SER A 54 10.68 -17.51 33.56
C SER A 54 9.40 -17.49 34.39
N CYS A 55 9.52 -17.71 35.70
CA CYS A 55 8.37 -17.67 36.61
C CYS A 55 7.73 -16.26 36.70
N ILE A 56 8.52 -15.22 36.47
CA ILE A 56 8.11 -13.82 36.61
C ILE A 56 8.42 -12.96 35.38
N GLU A 57 9.09 -13.52 34.37
CA GLU A 57 9.50 -12.81 33.16
C GLU A 57 9.07 -13.53 31.87
N ALA A 58 8.85 -12.77 30.82
CA ALA A 58 8.75 -13.27 29.44
C ALA A 58 9.58 -12.40 28.49
N TRP A 59 10.29 -13.04 27.58
CA TRP A 59 11.05 -12.39 26.51
C TRP A 59 10.34 -12.63 25.18
N LEU A 60 9.83 -11.56 24.59
CA LEU A 60 9.05 -11.59 23.37
C LEU A 60 9.82 -10.92 22.24
N ARG A 61 10.09 -11.64 21.16
CA ARG A 61 10.67 -11.02 19.97
C ARG A 61 9.58 -10.39 19.13
N LEU A 62 9.73 -9.10 18.89
CA LEU A 62 8.89 -8.30 18.03
C LEU A 62 9.63 -8.05 16.71
N GLN A 63 9.05 -8.52 15.62
CA GLN A 63 9.50 -8.21 14.26
C GLN A 63 8.39 -7.46 13.52
N VAL A 64 8.72 -6.31 12.95
CA VAL A 64 7.77 -5.45 12.24
C VAL A 64 8.44 -4.94 10.98
N SER A 65 7.79 -5.10 9.83
CA SER A 65 8.17 -4.45 8.58
C SER A 65 7.01 -3.57 8.14
N SER A 66 6.87 -2.41 8.79
CA SER A 66 5.75 -1.48 8.58
C SER A 66 6.11 -0.08 9.04
N GLY A 67 5.59 0.93 8.34
CA GLY A 67 5.59 2.34 8.75
C GLY A 67 4.45 2.71 9.70
N SER A 68 3.77 1.74 10.33
CA SER A 68 2.68 1.95 11.31
C SER A 68 3.13 1.75 12.77
N ASN A 69 2.45 2.42 13.71
CA ASN A 69 2.70 2.23 15.14
C ASN A 69 2.40 0.79 15.55
N VAL A 70 3.08 0.31 16.59
CA VAL A 70 2.88 -1.05 17.08
C VAL A 70 2.48 -1.02 18.55
N VAL A 71 1.39 -1.72 18.88
CA VAL A 71 0.94 -1.91 20.25
C VAL A 71 1.04 -3.38 20.62
N ILE A 72 1.73 -3.68 21.72
CA ILE A 72 1.73 -5.00 22.35
C ILE A 72 0.67 -4.99 23.45
N GLN A 73 -0.23 -5.97 23.41
CA GLN A 73 -1.23 -6.21 24.44
C GLN A 73 -0.89 -7.44 25.27
N ARG A 74 -1.15 -7.35 26.57
CA ARG A 74 -1.19 -8.47 27.53
C ARG A 74 -2.62 -8.63 28.00
N ASP A 75 -3.21 -9.82 27.78
CA ASP A 75 -4.60 -10.14 28.12
C ASP A 75 -5.61 -9.10 27.63
N GLY A 76 -5.37 -8.56 26.43
CA GLY A 76 -6.20 -7.55 25.78
C GLY A 76 -6.00 -6.11 26.27
N LYS A 77 -5.11 -5.88 27.25
CA LYS A 77 -4.74 -4.53 27.71
C LYS A 77 -3.42 -4.10 27.10
N THR A 78 -3.28 -2.82 26.78
CA THR A 78 -2.01 -2.26 26.31
C THR A 78 -0.92 -2.47 27.36
N PHE A 79 0.15 -3.15 26.96
CA PHE A 79 1.34 -3.36 27.75
C PHE A 79 2.46 -2.41 27.31
N MET A 80 2.72 -2.32 26.01
CA MET A 80 3.76 -1.47 25.45
C MET A 80 3.31 -0.87 24.11
N ASN A 81 3.76 0.36 23.83
CA ASN A 81 3.48 1.06 22.59
C ASN A 81 4.80 1.54 21.97
N PHE A 82 4.98 1.25 20.69
CA PHE A 82 6.09 1.69 19.86
C PHE A 82 5.55 2.72 18.86
N PRO A 83 5.53 4.01 19.23
CA PRO A 83 5.15 5.06 18.32
C PRO A 83 6.22 5.21 17.24
N LEU A 84 5.80 5.25 15.98
CA LEU A 84 6.61 5.70 14.87
C LEU A 84 6.50 7.22 14.78
N TYR A 85 7.67 7.86 14.89
CA TYR A 85 7.76 9.31 14.86
C TYR A 85 7.69 9.89 13.44
N LYS A 86 7.73 9.06 12.39
CA LYS A 86 7.76 9.52 11.00
C LYS A 86 7.05 8.55 10.04
N PRO A 87 6.05 9.01 9.28
CA PRO A 87 5.27 8.16 8.36
C PRO A 87 6.00 7.75 7.08
N TYR A 88 7.24 8.23 6.85
CA TYR A 88 7.98 8.06 5.59
C TYR A 88 9.26 7.23 5.73
N GLU A 89 9.61 6.78 6.94
CA GLU A 89 10.74 5.89 7.15
C GLU A 89 10.18 4.45 7.25
N LEU A 90 10.53 3.59 6.29
CA LEU A 90 10.28 2.16 6.35
C LEU A 90 11.10 1.59 7.51
N PHE A 91 10.51 1.51 8.69
CA PHE A 91 11.16 0.92 9.85
C PHE A 91 10.96 -0.59 9.85
N ASN A 92 12.07 -1.30 9.71
CA ASN A 92 12.14 -2.70 10.15
C ASN A 92 12.56 -2.71 11.61
N ILE A 93 11.65 -3.13 12.49
CA ILE A 93 11.94 -3.32 13.91
C ILE A 93 12.18 -4.81 14.12
N ASP A 94 13.28 -5.15 14.77
CA ASP A 94 13.57 -6.48 15.27
C ASP A 94 14.19 -6.33 16.67
N THR A 95 13.39 -6.61 17.69
CA THR A 95 13.77 -6.33 19.09
C THR A 95 13.18 -7.33 20.06
N ILE A 96 13.81 -7.47 21.23
CA ILE A 96 13.29 -8.21 22.37
C ILE A 96 12.57 -7.26 23.32
N VAL A 97 11.32 -7.57 23.62
CA VAL A 97 10.52 -6.92 24.64
C VAL A 97 10.48 -7.81 25.87
N VAL A 98 10.90 -7.26 27.01
CA VAL A 98 10.91 -7.96 28.28
C VAL A 98 9.71 -7.52 29.10
N ASP A 99 8.98 -8.51 29.62
CA ASP A 99 7.92 -8.31 30.59
C ASP A 99 8.33 -8.99 31.89
N ASP A 100 8.81 -8.21 32.86
CA ASP A 100 9.46 -8.69 34.10
C ASP A 100 8.56 -8.69 35.34
N SER A 101 7.28 -8.40 35.13
CA SER A 101 6.32 -8.15 36.20
C SER A 101 5.17 -9.16 36.18
N LEU A 102 5.49 -10.43 35.89
CA LEU A 102 4.52 -11.52 35.87
C LEU A 102 4.33 -12.13 37.25
N LEU A 103 3.11 -12.61 37.50
CA LEU A 103 2.79 -13.38 38.69
C LEU A 103 2.99 -14.87 38.41
N PRO A 104 3.58 -15.64 39.35
CA PRO A 104 3.70 -17.08 39.22
C PRO A 104 2.35 -17.77 39.05
N ASN A 105 2.37 -18.92 38.37
CA ASN A 105 1.19 -19.77 38.16
C ASN A 105 0.01 -19.03 37.49
N LYS A 106 0.32 -18.08 36.59
CA LYS A 106 -0.67 -17.41 35.73
C LYS A 106 -0.30 -17.59 34.27
N THR A 107 -1.32 -17.78 33.45
CA THR A 107 -1.20 -17.79 31.99
C THR A 107 -1.49 -16.40 31.47
N TYR A 108 -0.59 -15.87 30.66
CA TYR A 108 -0.72 -14.58 29.99
C TYR A 108 -0.81 -14.77 28.48
N LYS A 109 -1.62 -13.94 27.81
CA LYS A 109 -1.73 -13.95 26.34
C LYS A 109 -1.21 -12.64 25.77
N TYR A 110 -0.31 -12.75 24.80
CA TYR A 110 0.25 -11.61 24.10
C TYR A 110 -0.23 -11.52 22.67
N ARG A 111 -0.37 -10.29 22.20
CA ARG A 111 -0.66 -9.97 20.79
C ARG A 111 0.00 -8.66 20.43
N ALA A 112 0.62 -8.59 19.25
CA ALA A 112 1.04 -7.33 18.67
C ALA A 112 0.03 -6.87 17.61
N ILE A 113 -0.23 -5.57 17.55
CA ILE A 113 -1.23 -4.94 16.68
C ILE A 113 -0.59 -3.74 15.99
N LEU A 114 -0.76 -3.65 14.68
CA LEU A 114 -0.42 -2.44 13.93
C LEU A 114 -1.55 -1.42 14.07
N THR A 115 -1.21 -0.18 14.41
CA THR A 115 -2.16 0.93 14.47
C THR A 115 -1.72 2.04 13.52
N ASN A 116 -2.58 2.40 12.58
CA ASN A 116 -2.40 3.61 11.80
C ASN A 116 -2.94 4.79 12.60
N ASN A 117 -2.11 5.82 12.78
CA ASN A 117 -2.63 7.14 13.09
C ASN A 117 -3.29 7.61 11.79
N GLY A 118 -4.62 7.70 11.79
CA GLY A 118 -5.39 8.21 10.64
C GLY A 118 -5.04 9.65 10.29
#